data_AF-A0A069D4Z4-F1
#
_entry.id   AF-A0A069D4Z4-F1
#
_cell.length_a   1.000
_cell.length_b   1.000
_cell.length_c   1.000
_cell.angle_alpha   90.00
_cell.angle_beta   90.00
_cell.angle_gamma   90.00
#
_symmetry.space_group_name_H-M   'P 1'
#
loop_
_entity.id
_entity.type
_entity.pdbx_description
1 polymer ?
#
loop_
_entity_poly.entity_id
_entity_poly.type
_entity_poly.pdbx_seq_one_letter_code
_entity_poly.pdbx_strand_id
1 'polypeptide(L)'
;MYLKRESEFQYHPGIELILEDVQGGGTIARSDLVNAVFAGVKLDELPPLVIVVKDETTGVYHVLKTAAVQAVAAANAVVYQVKKNHLFAVGDVVTLGGDFTKAADVITAIDKSNSAFDKITLAGTIGAAALGEVLVQAKAKAEAGSAEPLYGKTTSELPITMNKINLTVANQSSGLLIRGTVNGSVMPFPIDDAIKARLTTQGIRIV
;
A
#
# COMPACT_ATOMS: atom_id res chain seq x y z
N MET A 1 21.41 29.56 16.68
CA MET A 1 21.13 28.39 15.85
C MET A 1 20.79 27.24 16.80
N TYR A 2 19.51 26.86 16.89
CA TYR A 2 19.08 25.77 17.78
C TYR A 2 19.28 24.45 17.05
N LEU A 3 20.30 23.68 17.44
CA LEU A 3 20.50 22.32 16.97
C LEU A 3 19.73 21.39 17.89
N LYS A 4 18.59 20.89 17.40
CA LYS A 4 17.82 19.86 18.08
C LYS A 4 18.55 18.53 17.91
N ARG A 5 18.93 17.90 19.03
CA ARG A 5 19.51 16.56 19.02
C ARG A 5 18.37 15.55 18.88
N GLU A 6 18.16 15.04 17.67
CA GLU A 6 17.28 13.91 17.43
C GLU A 6 18.12 12.64 17.33
N SER A 7 17.76 11.61 18.10
CA SER A 7 18.28 10.25 17.90
C SER A 7 17.47 9.62 16.77
N GLU A 8 17.74 10.05 15.54
CA GLU A 8 17.16 9.45 14.35
C GLU A 8 18.02 8.24 13.98
N PHE A 9 17.41 7.06 13.88
CA PHE A 9 18.08 5.95 13.22
C PHE A 9 18.35 6.37 11.78
N GLN A 10 19.56 6.13 11.27
CA GLN A 10 19.87 6.48 9.88
C GLN A 10 18.89 5.84 8.89
N TYR A 11 18.35 4.66 9.25
CA TYR A 11 17.22 3.99 8.60
C TYR A 11 16.35 3.28 9.64
N HIS A 12 15.07 3.05 9.31
CA HIS A 12 14.18 2.28 10.18
C HIS A 12 14.78 0.88 10.43
N PRO A 13 14.76 0.34 11.67
CA PRO A 13 15.39 -0.95 12.02
C PRO A 13 14.84 -2.16 11.26
N GLY A 14 13.72 -2.00 10.54
CA GLY A 14 13.21 -3.02 9.63
C GLY A 14 13.96 -3.12 8.30
N ILE A 15 14.83 -2.16 7.96
CA ILE A 15 15.74 -2.26 6.81
C ILE A 15 17.04 -2.90 7.32
N GLU A 16 17.25 -4.16 6.95
CA GLU A 16 18.42 -4.93 7.42
C GLU A 16 19.64 -4.73 6.52
N LEU A 17 19.41 -4.52 5.23
CA LEU A 17 20.48 -4.30 4.25
C LEU A 17 19.99 -3.42 3.11
N ILE A 18 20.82 -2.46 2.71
CA ILE A 18 20.61 -1.61 1.53
C ILE A 18 21.69 -1.97 0.51
N LEU A 19 21.27 -2.40 -0.68
CA LEU A 19 22.18 -2.68 -1.79
C LEU A 19 22.07 -1.60 -2.88
N GLU A 20 20.85 -1.09 -3.10
CA GLU A 20 20.56 -0.08 -4.12
C GLU A 20 19.38 0.78 -3.70
N ASP A 21 19.52 2.10 -3.82
CA ASP A 21 18.48 3.09 -3.61
C ASP A 21 18.30 3.99 -4.85
N VAL A 22 17.17 4.68 -4.93
CA VAL A 22 16.94 5.70 -5.96
C VAL A 22 17.81 6.91 -5.64
N GLN A 23 18.75 7.25 -6.53
CA GLN A 23 19.58 8.45 -6.39
C GLN A 23 18.71 9.70 -6.29
N GLY A 24 18.94 10.51 -5.25
CA GLY A 24 18.16 11.72 -4.97
C GLY A 24 16.76 11.45 -4.38
N GLY A 25 16.39 10.18 -4.19
CA GLY A 25 15.10 9.78 -3.65
C GLY A 25 13.94 9.95 -4.63
N GLY A 26 12.71 9.93 -4.10
CA GLY A 26 11.50 10.15 -4.88
C GLY A 26 10.48 11.00 -4.13
N THR A 27 9.73 11.81 -4.87
CA THR A 27 8.61 12.58 -4.33
C THR A 27 7.40 11.68 -4.17
N ILE A 28 6.84 11.60 -2.97
CA ILE A 28 5.62 10.84 -2.69
C ILE A 28 4.40 11.74 -2.83
N ALA A 29 3.42 11.31 -3.61
CA ALA A 29 2.17 12.01 -3.83
C ALA A 29 1.30 12.00 -2.56
N ARG A 30 0.89 13.18 -2.11
CA ARG A 30 -0.09 13.32 -1.02
C ARG A 30 -1.53 13.11 -1.50
N SER A 31 -1.82 13.38 -2.77
CA SER A 31 -3.18 13.43 -3.33
C SER A 31 -4.04 12.23 -2.93
N ASP A 32 -3.46 11.03 -2.98
CA ASP A 32 -4.20 9.78 -2.80
C ASP A 32 -4.42 9.44 -1.32
N LEU A 33 -3.75 10.17 -0.43
CA LEU A 33 -3.76 10.01 1.02
C LEU A 33 -4.54 11.12 1.73
N VAL A 34 -5.02 12.14 1.01
CA VAL A 34 -5.73 13.29 1.60
C VAL A 34 -6.93 12.86 2.44
N ASN A 35 -7.64 11.82 1.97
CA ASN A 35 -8.82 11.24 2.63
C ASN A 35 -8.50 9.94 3.39
N ALA A 36 -7.23 9.53 3.45
CA ALA A 36 -6.85 8.32 4.18
C ALA A 36 -6.97 8.58 5.69
N VAL A 37 -7.74 7.73 6.36
CA VAL A 37 -7.97 7.78 7.81
C VAL A 37 -7.29 6.58 8.45
N PHE A 38 -6.34 6.84 9.34
CA PHE A 38 -5.56 5.84 10.07
C PHE A 38 -5.85 5.99 11.56
N ALA A 39 -6.23 4.90 12.23
CA ALA A 39 -6.66 4.92 13.64
C ALA A 39 -7.73 5.99 14.00
N GLY A 40 -8.60 6.34 13.05
CA GLY A 40 -9.67 7.34 13.27
C GLY A 40 -9.23 8.80 13.16
N VAL A 41 -7.96 9.06 12.86
CA VAL A 41 -7.42 10.41 12.62
C VAL A 41 -6.93 10.51 11.18
N LYS A 42 -6.89 11.74 10.65
CA LYS A 42 -6.20 11.99 9.39
C LYS A 42 -4.75 11.56 9.53
N LEU A 43 -4.24 10.86 8.52
CA LEU A 43 -2.84 10.45 8.53
C LEU A 43 -1.96 11.68 8.29
N ASP A 44 -1.32 12.19 9.36
CA ASP A 44 -0.40 13.32 9.29
C ASP A 44 1.03 12.90 8.90
N GLU A 45 1.37 11.63 9.10
CA GLU A 45 2.68 11.06 8.78
C GLU A 45 2.53 9.64 8.22
N LEU A 46 3.14 9.37 7.07
CA LEU A 46 3.27 8.01 6.56
C LEU A 46 4.48 7.33 7.22
N PRO A 47 4.33 6.13 7.80
CA PRO A 47 5.46 5.38 8.33
C PRO A 47 6.46 5.00 7.21
N PRO A 48 7.71 4.65 7.56
CA PRO A 48 8.64 4.04 6.62
C PRO A 48 8.19 2.61 6.28
N LEU A 49 8.89 1.96 5.35
CA LEU A 49 8.63 0.62 4.85
C LEU A 49 7.34 0.48 4.03
N VAL A 50 6.86 1.59 3.48
CA VAL A 50 5.67 1.60 2.62
C VAL A 50 6.10 1.40 1.17
N ILE A 51 5.42 0.47 0.49
CA ILE A 51 5.66 0.20 -0.92
C ILE A 51 5.03 1.33 -1.75
N VAL A 52 5.82 1.86 -2.68
CA VAL A 52 5.37 2.89 -3.61
C VAL A 52 5.57 2.44 -5.05
N VAL A 53 4.82 3.04 -5.97
CA VAL A 53 4.93 2.81 -7.42
C VAL A 53 5.12 4.15 -8.10
N LYS A 54 6.06 4.21 -9.03
CA LYS A 54 6.27 5.41 -9.85
C LYS A 54 5.16 5.55 -10.88
N ASP A 55 4.54 6.73 -10.95
CA ASP A 55 3.73 7.12 -12.10
C ASP A 55 4.67 7.46 -13.27
N GLU A 56 4.55 6.71 -14.37
CA GLU A 56 5.35 6.92 -15.58
C GLU A 56 5.09 8.28 -16.24
N THR A 57 3.93 8.90 -15.98
CA THR A 57 3.52 10.17 -16.60
C THR A 57 4.13 11.37 -15.88
N THR A 58 4.05 11.39 -14.55
CA THR A 58 4.47 12.53 -13.72
C THR A 58 5.83 12.33 -13.08
N GLY A 59 6.31 11.08 -12.97
CA GLY A 59 7.52 10.71 -12.26
C GLY A 59 7.40 10.73 -10.74
N VAL A 60 6.22 11.05 -10.20
CA VAL A 60 5.91 11.06 -8.77
C VAL A 60 5.58 9.63 -8.32
N TYR A 61 5.89 9.31 -7.07
CA TYR A 61 5.63 8.01 -6.48
C TYR A 61 4.33 8.02 -5.69
N HIS A 62 3.50 7.00 -5.90
CA HIS A 62 2.21 6.83 -5.26
C HIS A 62 2.25 5.61 -4.34
N VAL A 63 1.56 5.67 -3.20
CA VAL A 63 1.52 4.55 -2.25
C VAL A 63 0.67 3.41 -2.81
N LEU A 64 1.22 2.21 -2.84
CA LEU A 64 0.44 1.01 -3.16
C LEU A 64 -0.41 0.63 -1.95
N LYS A 65 -1.71 0.96 -2.00
CA LYS A 65 -2.63 0.69 -0.88
C LYS A 65 -2.98 -0.79 -0.85
N THR A 66 -2.75 -1.43 0.29
CA THR A 66 -3.17 -2.81 0.57
C THR A 66 -3.97 -2.94 1.87
N ALA A 67 -4.80 -3.97 1.96
CA ALA A 67 -5.45 -4.38 3.21
C ALA A 67 -5.61 -5.89 3.29
N ALA A 68 -5.40 -6.47 4.47
CA ALA A 68 -5.58 -7.90 4.67
C ALA A 68 -7.02 -8.21 5.05
N VAL A 69 -7.60 -9.23 4.42
CA VAL A 69 -8.93 -9.76 4.69
C VAL A 69 -8.94 -10.47 6.04
N GLN A 70 -9.92 -10.14 6.88
CA GLN A 70 -10.05 -10.61 8.26
C GLN A 70 -11.16 -11.65 8.45
N ALA A 71 -12.00 -11.87 7.44
CA ALA A 71 -12.96 -12.96 7.44
C ALA A 71 -13.23 -13.44 6.01
N VAL A 72 -13.58 -14.72 5.87
CA VAL A 72 -13.91 -15.32 4.58
C VAL A 72 -15.12 -14.60 3.97
N ALA A 73 -14.98 -14.15 2.73
CA ALA A 73 -16.05 -13.58 1.93
C ALA A 73 -16.50 -14.58 0.87
N ALA A 74 -17.81 -14.76 0.73
CA ALA A 74 -18.40 -15.62 -0.29
C ALA A 74 -18.20 -15.05 -1.70
N ALA A 75 -18.35 -15.88 -2.74
CA ALA A 75 -18.11 -15.49 -4.13
C ALA A 75 -19.02 -14.37 -4.66
N ASN A 76 -20.18 -14.16 -4.04
CA ASN A 76 -21.14 -13.10 -4.35
C ASN A 76 -21.14 -11.99 -3.29
N ALA A 77 -20.17 -11.99 -2.37
CA ALA A 77 -20.07 -10.97 -1.34
C ALA A 77 -19.74 -9.63 -1.97
N VAL A 78 -20.44 -8.61 -1.50
CA VAL A 78 -20.18 -7.19 -1.79
C VAL A 78 -19.59 -6.48 -0.57
N VAL A 79 -19.49 -7.16 0.57
CA VAL A 79 -18.90 -6.65 1.81
C VAL A 79 -17.72 -7.54 2.19
N TYR A 80 -16.55 -6.91 2.38
CA TYR A 80 -15.32 -7.57 2.76
C TYR A 80 -14.88 -7.02 4.11
N GLN A 81 -14.55 -7.91 5.04
CA GLN A 81 -13.98 -7.53 6.32
C GLN A 81 -12.46 -7.48 6.19
N VAL A 82 -11.85 -6.36 6.56
CA VAL A 82 -10.41 -6.16 6.48
C VAL A 82 -9.84 -5.72 7.83
N LYS A 83 -8.55 -5.96 8.02
CA LYS A 83 -7.82 -5.42 9.16
C LYS A 83 -7.88 -3.89 9.18
N LYS A 84 -7.91 -3.33 10.39
CA LYS A 84 -7.88 -1.89 10.63
C LYS A 84 -6.65 -1.25 9.99
N ASN A 85 -6.71 0.07 9.84
CA ASN A 85 -5.58 0.92 9.47
C ASN A 85 -5.10 0.78 8.02
N HIS A 86 -5.99 0.34 7.12
CA HIS A 86 -5.75 0.44 5.69
C HIS A 86 -5.86 1.88 5.18
N LEU A 87 -5.25 2.17 4.03
CA LEU A 87 -5.26 3.51 3.41
C LEU A 87 -6.39 3.72 2.39
N PHE A 88 -7.27 2.73 2.19
CA PHE A 88 -8.41 2.87 1.28
C PHE A 88 -9.40 3.95 1.72
N ALA A 89 -9.95 4.64 0.73
CA ALA A 89 -11.02 5.62 0.84
C ALA A 89 -12.21 5.24 -0.06
N VAL A 90 -13.38 5.82 0.22
CA VAL A 90 -14.56 5.66 -0.65
C VAL A 90 -14.25 6.22 -2.04
N GLY A 91 -14.61 5.48 -3.09
CA GLY A 91 -14.28 5.78 -4.48
C GLY A 91 -13.01 5.12 -5.00
N ASP A 92 -12.15 4.57 -4.12
CA ASP A 92 -11.01 3.74 -4.57
C ASP A 92 -11.55 2.46 -5.22
N VAL A 93 -10.85 1.96 -6.24
CA VAL A 93 -11.12 0.65 -6.83
C VAL A 93 -10.15 -0.36 -6.23
N VAL A 94 -10.66 -1.55 -5.89
CA VAL A 94 -9.84 -2.63 -5.32
C VAL A 94 -10.04 -3.93 -6.06
N THR A 95 -8.98 -4.73 -6.09
CA THR A 95 -8.97 -6.12 -6.54
C THR A 95 -8.40 -7.01 -5.43
N LEU A 96 -8.62 -8.31 -5.55
CA LEU A 96 -8.10 -9.32 -4.65
C LEU A 96 -6.80 -9.90 -5.24
N GLY A 97 -5.70 -9.78 -4.50
CA GLY A 97 -4.37 -10.20 -4.93
C GLY A 97 -3.62 -9.13 -5.73
N GLY A 98 -2.31 -9.06 -5.53
CA GLY A 98 -1.38 -8.21 -6.26
C GLY A 98 -0.94 -8.78 -7.61
N ASP A 99 -1.53 -9.90 -8.03
CA ASP A 99 -1.43 -10.48 -9.38
C ASP A 99 -2.44 -9.86 -10.37
N PHE A 100 -3.44 -9.12 -9.87
CA PHE A 100 -4.48 -8.45 -10.65
C PHE A 100 -5.27 -9.40 -11.56
N THR A 101 -5.40 -10.67 -11.19
CA THR A 101 -6.14 -11.67 -11.99
C THR A 101 -7.64 -11.68 -11.68
N LYS A 102 -8.03 -11.17 -10.50
CA LYS A 102 -9.44 -11.11 -10.06
C LYS A 102 -10.15 -9.88 -10.60
N ALA A 103 -11.47 -9.88 -10.46
CA ALA A 103 -12.27 -8.70 -10.80
C ALA A 103 -11.90 -7.53 -9.87
N ALA A 104 -12.18 -6.32 -10.33
CA ALA A 104 -11.95 -5.10 -9.57
C ALA A 104 -13.22 -4.26 -9.53
N ASP A 105 -13.57 -3.71 -8.37
CA ASP A 105 -14.74 -2.84 -8.25
C ASP A 105 -14.53 -1.70 -7.24
N VAL A 106 -15.41 -0.71 -7.33
CA VAL A 106 -15.34 0.56 -6.58
C VAL A 106 -15.83 0.37 -5.16
N ILE A 107 -15.13 0.94 -4.19
CA ILE A 107 -15.56 1.05 -2.79
C ILE A 107 -16.66 2.10 -2.69
N THR A 108 -17.85 1.70 -2.26
CA THR A 108 -19.00 2.59 -2.05
C THR A 108 -19.12 3.07 -0.61
N ALA A 109 -18.70 2.26 0.36
CA ALA A 109 -18.73 2.62 1.77
C ALA A 109 -17.63 1.91 2.57
N ILE A 110 -17.17 2.57 3.62
CA ILE A 110 -16.24 2.00 4.60
C ILE A 110 -16.83 2.22 5.99
N ASP A 111 -17.16 1.14 6.69
CA ASP A 111 -17.64 1.18 8.07
C ASP A 111 -16.48 0.84 9.01
N LYS A 112 -16.06 1.83 9.81
CA LYS A 112 -14.97 1.73 10.78
C LYS A 112 -15.42 1.64 12.25
N SER A 113 -16.73 1.43 12.48
CA SER A 113 -17.32 1.44 13.82
C SER A 113 -16.85 0.28 14.70
N ASN A 114 -16.49 -0.85 14.11
CA ASN A 114 -16.00 -2.02 14.84
C ASN A 114 -14.53 -1.81 15.26
N SER A 115 -14.18 -2.23 16.47
CA SER A 115 -12.83 -2.09 17.01
C SER A 115 -11.84 -3.11 16.43
N ALA A 116 -12.31 -4.27 15.96
CA ALA A 116 -11.48 -5.38 15.51
C ALA A 116 -11.21 -5.37 13.99
N PHE A 117 -12.12 -4.85 13.18
CA PHE A 117 -12.04 -4.86 11.71
C PHE A 117 -12.77 -3.66 11.09
N ASP A 118 -12.44 -3.33 9.85
CA ASP A 118 -13.19 -2.39 9.02
C ASP A 118 -14.00 -3.19 7.98
N LYS A 119 -15.20 -2.72 7.63
CA LYS A 119 -16.00 -3.31 6.54
C LYS A 119 -15.90 -2.43 5.30
N ILE A 120 -15.45 -3.01 4.21
CA ILE A 120 -15.42 -2.37 2.90
C ILE A 120 -16.60 -2.90 2.09
N THR A 121 -17.50 -2.01 1.70
CA THR A 121 -18.60 -2.31 0.78
C THR A 121 -18.20 -1.90 -0.63
N LEU A 122 -18.33 -2.82 -1.58
CA LEU A 122 -18.06 -2.62 -3.00
C LEU A 122 -19.37 -2.45 -3.78
N ALA A 123 -19.31 -1.80 -4.93
CA ALA A 123 -20.44 -1.66 -5.85
C ALA A 123 -20.86 -3.01 -6.49
N GLY A 124 -19.91 -3.93 -6.59
CA GLY A 124 -20.10 -5.28 -7.10
C GLY A 124 -19.11 -6.26 -6.47
N THR A 125 -19.26 -7.53 -6.77
CA THR A 125 -18.42 -8.57 -6.19
C THR A 125 -17.09 -8.69 -6.95
N ILE A 126 -16.01 -8.92 -6.21
CA ILE A 126 -14.68 -9.19 -6.77
C ILE A 126 -14.29 -10.69 -6.62
N GLY A 127 -15.23 -11.51 -6.16
CA GLY A 127 -15.07 -12.94 -5.96
C GLY A 127 -14.93 -13.35 -4.49
N ALA A 128 -14.66 -14.64 -4.26
CA ALA A 128 -14.46 -15.15 -2.91
C ALA A 128 -13.10 -14.69 -2.38
N ALA A 129 -13.05 -14.29 -1.11
CA ALA A 129 -11.82 -13.93 -0.43
C ALA A 129 -11.60 -14.83 0.80
N ALA A 130 -10.39 -15.35 0.97
CA ALA A 130 -10.02 -16.14 2.13
C ALA A 130 -9.44 -15.26 3.25
N LEU A 131 -9.43 -15.79 4.47
CA LEU A 131 -8.78 -15.14 5.61
C LEU A 131 -7.29 -14.95 5.32
N GLY A 132 -6.80 -13.72 5.45
CA GLY A 132 -5.39 -13.39 5.24
C GLY A 132 -5.02 -13.00 3.81
N GLU A 133 -5.92 -13.14 2.83
CA GLU A 133 -5.69 -12.59 1.49
C GLU A 133 -5.63 -11.05 1.52
N VAL A 134 -5.03 -10.46 0.48
CA VAL A 134 -4.77 -9.02 0.44
C VAL A 134 -5.57 -8.38 -0.67
N LEU A 135 -6.34 -7.34 -0.32
CA LEU A 135 -6.93 -6.41 -1.27
C LEU A 135 -5.87 -5.39 -1.69
N VAL A 136 -5.80 -5.10 -2.98
CA VAL A 136 -4.83 -4.17 -3.58
C VAL A 136 -5.59 -3.12 -4.42
N GLN A 137 -5.13 -1.88 -4.41
CA GLN A 137 -5.73 -0.82 -5.22
C GLN A 137 -5.56 -1.08 -6.72
N ALA A 138 -6.67 -1.00 -7.46
CA ALA A 138 -6.73 -1.12 -8.90
C ALA A 138 -7.08 0.21 -9.57
N LYS A 139 -6.88 0.29 -10.88
CA LYS A 139 -7.08 1.50 -11.68
C LYS A 139 -8.53 1.86 -11.90
N ALA A 140 -9.32 0.86 -12.30
CA ALA A 140 -10.70 1.03 -12.70
C ALA A 140 -11.45 -0.29 -12.50
N LYS A 141 -12.79 -0.20 -12.47
CA LYS A 141 -13.64 -1.38 -12.45
C LYS A 141 -13.30 -2.27 -13.64
N ALA A 142 -13.08 -3.55 -13.37
CA ALA A 142 -12.64 -4.52 -14.36
C ALA A 142 -13.20 -5.90 -14.08
N GLU A 143 -13.46 -6.65 -15.16
CA GLU A 143 -13.75 -8.07 -15.07
C GLU A 143 -12.48 -8.87 -14.71
N ALA A 144 -12.66 -10.11 -14.25
CA ALA A 144 -11.53 -10.98 -13.94
C ALA A 144 -10.58 -11.12 -15.15
N GLY A 145 -9.28 -11.00 -14.89
CA GLY A 145 -8.21 -11.03 -15.90
C GLY A 145 -7.94 -9.69 -16.59
N SER A 146 -8.72 -8.64 -16.31
CA SER A 146 -8.53 -7.30 -16.91
C SER A 146 -8.19 -6.22 -15.88
N ALA A 147 -7.96 -6.58 -14.61
CA ALA A 147 -7.58 -5.60 -13.61
C ALA A 147 -6.14 -5.10 -13.83
N GLU A 148 -5.93 -3.82 -13.57
CA GLU A 148 -4.63 -3.16 -13.70
C GLU A 148 -4.31 -2.38 -12.42
N PRO A 149 -3.02 -2.26 -12.05
CA PRO A 149 -2.63 -1.35 -10.97
C PRO A 149 -2.98 0.09 -11.32
N LEU A 150 -3.36 0.88 -10.30
CA LEU A 150 -3.71 2.29 -10.47
C LEU A 150 -2.56 3.11 -11.07
N TYR A 151 -1.35 2.84 -10.61
CA TYR A 151 -0.12 3.47 -11.08
C TYR A 151 0.88 2.40 -11.56
N GLY A 152 1.66 2.74 -12.57
CA GLY A 152 2.64 1.84 -13.18
C GLY A 152 2.00 0.62 -13.86
N LYS A 153 2.75 -0.47 -13.91
CA LYS A 153 2.40 -1.76 -14.51
C LYS A 153 2.69 -2.88 -13.50
N THR A 154 2.20 -4.09 -13.78
CA THR A 154 2.53 -5.29 -13.00
C THR A 154 4.02 -5.63 -13.02
N THR A 155 4.77 -5.08 -13.97
CA THR A 155 6.23 -5.21 -14.08
C THR A 155 6.99 -4.01 -13.52
N SER A 156 6.30 -2.95 -13.08
CA SER A 156 6.97 -1.78 -12.51
C SER A 156 7.68 -2.14 -11.21
N GLU A 157 8.79 -1.46 -10.98
CA GLU A 157 9.52 -1.54 -9.71
C GLU A 157 8.61 -1.06 -8.57
N LEU A 158 8.82 -1.68 -7.41
CA LEU A 158 8.14 -1.43 -6.16
C LEU A 158 9.17 -0.95 -5.11
N PRO A 159 9.67 0.31 -5.20
CA PRO A 159 10.56 0.81 -4.17
C PRO A 159 9.87 0.92 -2.82
N ILE A 160 10.65 0.84 -1.75
CA ILE A 160 10.17 0.91 -0.37
C ILE A 160 10.66 2.21 0.26
N THR A 161 9.77 2.96 0.92
CA THR A 161 10.13 4.19 1.62
C THR A 161 11.07 3.91 2.79
N MET A 162 12.15 4.67 2.90
CA MET A 162 13.15 4.47 3.94
C MET A 162 12.90 5.32 5.18
N ASN A 163 12.24 6.46 4.97
CA ASN A 163 11.99 7.48 5.99
C ASN A 163 10.50 7.73 6.16
N LYS A 164 10.14 8.28 7.32
CA LYS A 164 8.82 8.84 7.59
C LYS A 164 8.55 9.99 6.63
N ILE A 165 7.29 10.16 6.25
CA ILE A 165 6.89 11.19 5.28
C ILE A 165 5.81 12.06 5.89
N ASN A 166 6.09 13.35 6.01
CA ASN A 166 5.12 14.29 6.55
C ASN A 166 4.03 14.57 5.51
N LEU A 167 2.80 14.17 5.79
CA LEU A 167 1.64 14.36 4.94
C LEU A 167 0.87 15.66 5.27
N THR A 168 1.34 16.49 6.21
CA THR A 168 0.75 17.82 6.47
C THR A 168 1.11 18.82 5.38
N VAL A 169 2.28 18.66 4.75
CA VAL A 169 2.75 19.45 3.61
C VAL A 169 2.52 18.70 2.29
N ALA A 170 2.44 19.43 1.18
CA ALA A 170 2.28 18.80 -0.13
C ALA A 170 3.57 18.10 -0.54
N ASN A 171 3.43 16.86 -1.02
CA ASN A 171 4.43 16.09 -1.78
C ASN A 171 5.87 16.16 -1.22
N GLN A 172 6.22 15.21 -0.35
CA GLN A 172 7.55 15.15 0.26
C GLN A 172 8.46 14.13 -0.41
N SER A 173 9.76 14.41 -0.38
CA SER A 173 10.80 13.47 -0.81
C SER A 173 11.03 12.39 0.26
N SER A 174 11.24 11.16 -0.18
CA SER A 174 11.73 10.06 0.66
C SER A 174 12.89 9.35 -0.03
N GLY A 175 13.79 8.78 0.76
CA GLY A 175 14.73 7.78 0.26
C GLY A 175 13.95 6.52 -0.14
N LEU A 176 14.31 5.93 -1.27
CA LEU A 176 13.59 4.80 -1.83
C LEU A 176 14.54 3.63 -2.04
N LEU A 177 14.28 2.53 -1.33
CA LEU A 177 15.03 1.29 -1.45
C LEU A 177 14.57 0.51 -2.69
N ILE A 178 15.49 0.17 -3.58
CA ILE A 178 15.21 -0.66 -4.77
C ILE A 178 15.73 -2.09 -4.58
N ARG A 179 16.86 -2.30 -3.89
CA ARG A 179 17.40 -3.65 -3.59
C ARG A 179 17.96 -3.73 -2.18
N GLY A 180 17.73 -4.85 -1.51
CA GLY A 180 18.14 -4.99 -0.11
C GLY A 180 17.44 -6.13 0.64
N THR A 181 17.48 -6.06 1.97
CA THR A 181 16.75 -6.96 2.85
C THR A 181 15.88 -6.15 3.81
N VAL A 182 14.60 -6.53 3.92
CA VAL A 182 13.61 -5.88 4.77
C VAL A 182 12.89 -6.93 5.61
N ASN A 183 12.69 -6.63 6.88
CA ASN A 183 11.92 -7.48 7.78
C ASN A 183 10.41 -7.29 7.52
N GLY A 184 9.75 -8.35 7.05
CA GLY A 184 8.33 -8.34 6.70
C GLY A 184 7.41 -8.18 7.90
N SER A 185 7.85 -8.57 9.11
CA SER A 185 7.03 -8.52 10.32
C SER A 185 6.79 -7.10 10.82
N VAL A 186 7.63 -6.15 10.42
CA VAL A 186 7.52 -4.74 10.82
C VAL A 186 7.02 -3.85 9.69
N MET A 187 6.63 -4.43 8.54
CA MET A 187 6.00 -3.66 7.47
C MET A 187 4.61 -3.18 7.92
N PRO A 188 4.28 -1.89 7.70
CA PRO A 188 3.03 -1.31 8.17
C PRO A 188 1.80 -1.83 7.41
N PHE A 189 1.99 -2.28 6.16
CA PHE A 189 0.92 -2.76 5.30
C PHE A 189 1.19 -4.20 4.86
N PRO A 190 0.12 -5.02 4.74
CA PRO A 190 0.27 -6.41 4.37
C PRO A 190 0.72 -6.56 2.91
N ILE A 191 1.54 -7.57 2.67
CA ILE A 191 1.98 -8.01 1.35
C ILE A 191 1.45 -9.42 1.10
N ASP A 192 1.01 -9.69 -0.11
CA ASP A 192 0.68 -11.05 -0.54
C ASP A 192 1.88 -11.72 -1.23
N ASP A 193 1.70 -12.98 -1.60
CA ASP A 193 2.75 -13.76 -2.26
C ASP A 193 3.13 -13.19 -3.63
N ALA A 194 2.18 -12.59 -4.36
CA ALA A 194 2.44 -11.97 -5.66
C ALA A 194 3.33 -10.72 -5.52
N ILE A 195 3.01 -9.80 -4.60
CA ILE A 195 3.84 -8.62 -4.31
C ILE A 195 5.19 -9.06 -3.76
N LYS A 196 5.23 -10.05 -2.86
CA LYS A 196 6.48 -10.59 -2.32
C LYS A 196 7.38 -11.19 -3.41
N ALA A 197 6.81 -11.91 -4.37
CA ALA A 197 7.54 -12.46 -5.51
C ALA A 197 8.10 -11.35 -6.41
N ARG A 198 7.35 -10.27 -6.63
CA ARG A 198 7.82 -9.09 -7.38
C ARG A 198 8.99 -8.40 -6.69
N LEU A 199 8.87 -8.15 -5.38
CA LEU A 199 9.95 -7.59 -4.56
C LEU A 199 11.21 -8.47 -4.62
N THR A 200 11.04 -9.78 -4.49
CA THR A 200 12.16 -10.74 -4.57
C THR A 200 12.82 -10.70 -5.94
N THR A 201 12.04 -10.64 -7.02
CA THR A 201 12.56 -10.56 -8.41
C THR A 201 13.32 -9.25 -8.65
N GLN A 202 12.87 -8.14 -8.06
CA GLN A 202 13.56 -6.85 -8.11
C GLN A 202 14.90 -6.85 -7.37
N GLY A 203 15.05 -7.72 -6.36
CA GLY A 203 16.24 -7.81 -5.51
C GLY A 203 16.00 -7.36 -4.05
N ILE A 204 14.74 -7.29 -3.62
CA ILE A 204 14.35 -7.05 -2.22
C ILE A 204 13.97 -8.38 -1.59
N ARG A 205 14.77 -8.83 -0.64
CA ARG A 205 14.47 -10.00 0.18
C ARG A 205 13.60 -9.59 1.37
N ILE A 206 12.42 -10.19 1.49
CA ILE A 206 11.58 -10.06 2.68
C ILE A 206 11.85 -11.24 3.62
N VAL A 207 12.33 -10.95 4.82
CA VAL A 207 12.61 -11.93 5.89
C VAL A 207 11.53 -11.95 6.97
#